data_AF-A0A498DRL9-F1
#
_entry.id   AF-A0A498DRL9-F1
#
_cell.length_a   1.000
_cell.length_b   1.000
_cell.length_c   1.000
_cell.angle_alpha   90.00
_cell.angle_beta   90.00
_cell.angle_gamma   90.00
#
_symmetry.space_group_name_H-M   'P 1'
#
loop_
_entity.id
_entity.type
_entity.pdbx_description
1 polymer ?
#
loop_
_entity_poly.entity_id
_entity_poly.type
_entity_poly.pdbx_seq_one_letter_code
_entity_poly.pdbx_strand_id
1 'polypeptide(L)'
;MSPALGPTVGGDTPGPGLRVRLDHPKALPSADFCCACGQLAEDAVGAREVQQLVIRAERHMRDTCTNPAVRAAAAHRDWRRHHPPKKRRK
;
A
#
# COMPACT_ATOMS: atom_id res chain seq x y z
N MET A 1 -9.04 5.40 21.40
CA MET A 1 -9.67 6.24 20.37
C MET A 1 -9.26 5.65 19.03
N SER A 2 -10.07 4.77 18.46
CA SER A 2 -9.80 4.20 17.14
C SER A 2 -10.14 5.25 16.09
N PRO A 3 -9.23 5.61 15.17
CA PRO A 3 -9.59 6.46 14.05
C PRO A 3 -10.69 5.74 13.27
N ALA A 4 -11.68 6.50 12.81
CA ALA A 4 -12.75 5.98 11.96
C ALA A 4 -12.11 5.34 10.73
N LEU A 5 -12.03 4.01 10.73
CA LEU A 5 -11.58 3.20 9.61
C LEU A 5 -12.54 3.49 8.45
N GLY A 6 -12.05 4.13 7.39
CA GLY A 6 -12.78 4.19 6.13
C GLY A 6 -13.10 2.80 5.60
N PRO A 7 -13.88 2.68 4.51
CA PRO A 7 -14.31 1.39 4.00
C PRO A 7 -13.08 0.56 3.61
N THR A 8 -12.75 -0.41 4.46
CA THR A 8 -11.66 -1.34 4.23
C THR A 8 -11.95 -2.12 2.95
N VAL A 9 -11.10 -1.99 1.92
CA VAL A 9 -11.29 -2.66 0.62
C VAL A 9 -11.25 -4.20 0.76
N GLY A 10 -10.79 -4.72 1.90
CA GLY A 10 -10.74 -6.15 2.22
C GLY A 10 -11.62 -6.65 3.38
N GLY A 11 -12.64 -5.89 3.84
CA GLY A 11 -13.53 -6.30 4.95
C GLY A 11 -12.96 -6.08 6.34
N ASP A 12 -13.54 -6.70 7.38
CA ASP A 12 -13.26 -6.35 8.79
C ASP A 12 -11.82 -6.64 9.25
N THR A 13 -11.15 -7.62 8.64
CA THR A 13 -9.78 -8.01 8.99
C THR A 13 -8.97 -8.35 7.74
N PRO A 14 -8.58 -7.35 6.93
CA PRO A 14 -8.08 -7.61 5.58
C PRO A 14 -6.62 -8.15 5.58
N GLY A 15 -5.94 -8.17 6.73
CA GLY A 15 -4.51 -8.50 6.86
C GLY A 15 -3.59 -7.36 6.40
N PRO A 16 -2.25 -7.53 6.46
CA PRO A 16 -1.30 -6.50 6.06
C PRO A 16 -1.22 -6.36 4.53
N GLY A 17 -1.06 -5.13 4.04
CA GLY A 17 -0.95 -4.81 2.61
C GLY A 17 -1.55 -3.47 2.24
N LEU A 18 -1.24 -3.00 1.03
CA LEU A 18 -1.90 -1.86 0.38
C LEU A 18 -2.95 -2.41 -0.59
N ARG A 19 -4.18 -1.92 -0.48
CA ARG A 19 -5.29 -2.26 -1.36
C ARG A 19 -5.82 -0.98 -1.97
N VAL A 20 -6.07 -1.02 -3.27
CA VAL A 20 -6.63 0.10 -4.01
C VAL A 20 -7.82 -0.42 -4.80
N ARG A 21 -8.97 0.22 -4.63
CA ARG A 21 -10.21 -0.09 -5.32
C ARG A 21 -10.53 1.02 -6.31
N LEU A 22 -10.74 0.61 -7.55
CA LEU A 22 -11.23 1.45 -8.64
C LEU A 22 -12.33 0.67 -9.37
N ASP A 23 -13.53 0.64 -8.80
CA ASP A 23 -14.64 -0.19 -9.29
C ASP A 23 -15.13 0.19 -10.70
N HIS A 24 -15.01 1.47 -11.06
CA HIS A 24 -15.49 1.99 -12.33
C HIS A 24 -14.68 3.23 -12.74
N PRO A 25 -14.51 3.56 -14.04
CA PRO A 25 -13.78 4.75 -14.49
C PRO A 25 -14.31 6.10 -13.94
N LYS A 26 -15.57 6.12 -13.51
CA LYS A 26 -16.22 7.29 -12.88
C LYS A 26 -16.34 7.18 -11.36
N ALA A 27 -15.91 6.05 -10.77
CA ALA A 27 -15.96 5.86 -9.33
C ALA A 27 -14.82 6.64 -8.66
N LEU A 28 -15.07 7.11 -7.45
CA LEU A 28 -14.01 7.67 -6.61
C LEU A 28 -13.08 6.53 -6.20
N PRO A 29 -11.77 6.63 -6.45
CA PRO A 29 -10.83 5.63 -5.99
C PRO A 29 -10.79 5.63 -4.47
N SER A 30 -10.67 4.45 -3.88
CA SER A 30 -10.49 4.25 -2.44
C SER A 30 -9.34 3.30 -2.20
N ALA A 31 -8.68 3.43 -1.06
CA ALA A 31 -7.56 2.58 -0.69
C ALA A 31 -7.45 2.45 0.82
N ASP A 32 -6.96 1.29 1.27
CA ASP A 32 -6.55 1.04 2.65
C ASP A 32 -5.14 0.45 2.66
N PHE A 33 -4.41 0.78 3.71
CA PHE A 33 -3.10 0.23 4.00
C PHE A 33 -3.01 -0.19 5.46
N CYS A 34 -2.54 -1.41 5.68
CA CYS A 34 -2.14 -1.89 7.00
C CYS A 34 -0.73 -2.48 6.92
N CYS A 35 0.21 -2.00 7.73
CA CYS A 35 1.53 -2.62 7.81
C CYS A 35 1.52 -3.82 8.77
N ALA A 36 2.30 -4.85 8.45
CA ALA A 36 2.48 -6.01 9.33
C ALA A 36 3.17 -5.66 10.67
N CYS A 37 3.80 -4.49 10.80
CA CYS A 37 4.33 -4.01 12.08
C CYS A 37 3.25 -3.42 13.02
N GLY A 38 2.02 -3.22 12.54
CA GLY A 38 0.92 -2.64 13.31
C GLY A 38 1.03 -1.14 13.61
N GLN A 39 2.11 -0.47 13.18
CA GLN A 39 2.36 0.95 13.48
C GLN A 39 1.70 1.92 12.49
N LEU A 40 1.34 1.43 11.30
CA LEU A 40 0.69 2.25 10.28
C LEU A 40 -0.53 1.53 9.73
N ALA A 41 -1.69 2.12 9.97
CA ALA A 41 -2.97 1.74 9.38
C ALA A 41 -3.67 3.02 8.94
N GLU A 42 -3.93 3.17 7.65
CA GLU A 42 -4.53 4.36 7.05
C GLU A 42 -5.45 3.96 5.90
N ASP A 43 -6.51 4.74 5.70
CA ASP A 43 -7.36 4.68 4.52
C ASP A 43 -7.43 6.04 3.82
N ALA A 44 -7.83 6.02 2.55
CA ALA A 44 -7.97 7.21 1.73
C ALA A 44 -9.06 7.02 0.68
N VAL A 45 -9.80 8.11 0.40
CA VAL A 45 -10.79 8.18 -0.68
C VAL A 45 -10.51 9.43 -1.51
N GLY A 46 -10.53 9.29 -2.83
CA GLY A 46 -10.18 10.35 -3.78
C GLY A 46 -8.80 10.13 -4.42
N ALA A 47 -8.66 10.56 -5.68
CA ALA A 47 -7.50 10.20 -6.49
C ALA A 47 -6.19 10.72 -5.89
N ARG A 48 -6.19 11.94 -5.38
CA ARG A 48 -5.01 12.58 -4.79
C ARG A 48 -4.67 11.93 -3.45
N GLU A 49 -5.68 11.67 -2.63
CA GLU A 49 -5.56 11.10 -1.30
C GLU A 49 -5.03 9.66 -1.38
N VAL A 50 -5.55 8.86 -2.31
CA VAL A 50 -5.06 7.50 -2.60
C VAL A 50 -3.60 7.53 -3.07
N GLN A 51 -3.23 8.47 -3.95
CA GLN A 51 -1.82 8.62 -4.36
C GLN A 51 -0.91 8.97 -3.19
N GLN A 52 -1.32 9.89 -2.31
CA GLN A 52 -0.55 10.25 -1.12
C GLN A 52 -0.44 9.08 -0.15
N LEU A 53 -1.51 8.29 0.03
CA LEU A 53 -1.48 7.08 0.85
C LEU A 53 -0.45 6.08 0.33
N VAL A 54 -0.42 5.83 -0.99
CA VAL A 54 0.56 4.93 -1.60
C VAL A 54 1.99 5.38 -1.30
N ILE A 55 2.27 6.68 -1.46
CA ILE A 55 3.59 7.26 -1.19
C ILE A 55 3.97 7.10 0.30
N ARG A 56 3.03 7.40 1.22
CA ARG A 56 3.26 7.25 2.67
C ARG A 56 3.50 5.79 3.05
N ALA A 57 2.70 4.86 2.52
CA ALA A 57 2.84 3.43 2.74
C ALA A 57 4.20 2.90 2.27
N GLU A 58 4.64 3.31 1.07
CA GLU A 58 5.95 2.92 0.54
C GLU A 58 7.10 3.46 1.40
N ARG A 59 7.06 4.75 1.75
CA ARG A 59 8.05 5.37 2.65
C ARG A 59 8.07 4.67 4.01
N HIS A 60 6.92 4.35 4.57
CA HIS A 60 6.85 3.65 5.85
C HIS A 60 7.53 2.28 5.77
N MET A 61 7.17 1.47 4.77
CA MET A 61 7.74 0.13 4.61
C MET A 61 9.26 0.15 4.35
N ARG A 62 9.77 1.17 3.66
CA ARG A 62 11.19 1.27 3.30
C ARG A 62 12.03 1.89 4.42
N ASP A 63 11.58 3.02 4.98
CA ASP A 63 12.42 3.92 5.77
C ASP A 63 12.15 3.80 7.28
N THR A 64 10.90 3.58 7.70
CA THR A 64 10.52 3.66 9.12
C THR A 64 10.07 2.35 9.76
N CYS A 65 9.73 1.32 8.97
CA CYS A 65 9.16 0.08 9.50
C CYS A 65 10.18 -0.66 10.36
N THR A 66 9.78 -1.03 11.58
CA THR A 66 10.62 -1.81 12.53
C THR A 66 10.74 -3.28 12.15
N ASN A 67 9.83 -3.79 11.29
CA ASN A 67 9.85 -5.19 10.87
C ASN A 67 10.88 -5.40 9.74
N PRO A 68 11.97 -6.16 9.98
CA PRO A 68 13.04 -6.34 8.99
C PRO A 68 12.56 -7.07 7.72
N ALA A 69 11.58 -7.96 7.83
CA ALA A 69 11.02 -8.67 6.68
C ALA A 69 10.26 -7.72 5.74
N VAL A 70 9.50 -6.77 6.31
CA VAL A 70 8.79 -5.74 5.53
C VAL A 70 9.77 -4.84 4.80
N ARG A 71 10.83 -4.41 5.48
CA ARG A 71 11.91 -3.61 4.88
C ARG A 71 12.63 -4.34 3.76
N ALA A 72 13.00 -5.60 3.97
CA ALA A 72 13.65 -6.42 2.95
C ALA A 72 12.75 -6.60 1.71
N ALA A 73 11.45 -6.87 1.92
CA ALA A 73 10.49 -6.96 0.83
C ALA A 73 10.31 -5.62 0.09
N ALA A 74 10.30 -4.49 0.81
CA ALA A 74 10.24 -3.15 0.21
C ALA A 74 11.48 -2.86 -0.64
N ALA A 75 12.68 -3.12 -0.11
CA ALA A 75 13.94 -2.97 -0.85
C ALA A 75 13.99 -3.88 -2.10
N HIS A 76 13.50 -5.11 -2.02
CA HIS A 76 13.43 -6.00 -3.17
C HIS A 76 12.45 -5.49 -4.24
N ARG A 77 11.31 -4.90 -3.86
CA ARG A 77 10.39 -4.28 -4.81
C ARG A 77 11.02 -3.09 -5.52
N ASP A 78 11.70 -2.23 -4.77
CA ASP A 78 12.43 -1.07 -5.29
C ASP A 78 13.51 -1.50 -6.30
N TRP A 79 14.34 -2.48 -5.94
CA TRP A 79 15.34 -3.04 -6.84
C TRP A 79 14.74 -3.57 -8.15
N ARG A 80 13.62 -4.30 -8.08
CA ARG A 80 12.92 -4.80 -9.27
C ARG A 80 12.37 -3.69 -10.18
N ARG A 81 11.97 -2.53 -9.63
CA ARG A 81 11.54 -1.38 -10.44
C ARG A 81 12.69 -0.81 -11.26
N HIS A 82 13.89 -0.78 -10.67
CA HIS A 82 15.12 -0.31 -11.33
C HIS A 82 15.78 -1.37 -12.23
N HIS A 83 15.51 -2.66 -12.00
CA HIS A 83 16.06 -3.78 -12.76
C HIS A 83 14.94 -4.62 -13.39
N PRO A 84 14.12 -4.04 -14.29
CA PRO A 84 13.05 -4.79 -14.93
C PRO A 84 13.65 -5.96 -15.72
N PRO A 85 13.04 -7.16 -15.67
CA PRO A 85 13.53 -8.29 -16.45
C PRO A 85 13.49 -7.91 -17.94
N LYS A 86 14.61 -8.10 -18.64
CA LYS A 86 14.65 -7.95 -20.09
C LYS A 86 13.57 -8.88 -20.66
N LYS A 87 12.60 -8.33 -21.41
CA LYS A 87 11.59 -9.13 -22.11
C LYS A 87 12.33 -10.22 -22.88
N ARG A 88 12.11 -11.49 -22.54
CA ARG A 88 12.53 -12.60 -23.42
C ARG A 88 11.72 -12.43 -24.70
N ARG A 89 12.36 -11.93 -25.77
CA ARG A 89 11.82 -12.06 -27.12
C ARG A 89 11.63 -13.56 -27.36
N LYS A 90 10.39 -13.96 -27.54
CA LYS A 90 10.03 -15.29 -28.01
C LYS A 90 10.05 -15.27 -29.53
#